data_AF-A0A150MIG7-F1
#
_entry.id   AF-A0A150MIG7-F1
#
_cell.length_a   1.000
_cell.length_b   1.000
_cell.length_c   1.000
_cell.angle_alpha   90.00
_cell.angle_beta   90.00
_cell.angle_gamma   90.00
#
_symmetry.space_group_name_H-M   'P 1'
#
loop_
_entity.id
_entity.type
_entity.pdbx_description
1 polymer ?
#
loop_
_entity_poly.entity_id
_entity_poly.type
_entity_poly.pdbx_seq_one_letter_code
_entity_poly.pdbx_strand_id
1 'polypeptide(L)'
;MIIAIHILGKLLGFSSERAWHRFVTGNLFTNGQFLERSRYNRRCRALHFAIKWIRHELAKRGHHHAYVVVDSLPLPLCHAARRHRVKRFQGIADIGYGASKKQWYDGWKLHLQVTDQGLPWDMW
;
A
#
# COMPACT_ATOMS: atom_id res chain seq x y z
N MET A 1 18.51 -8.66 12.98
CA MET A 1 19.10 -9.11 11.69
C MET A 1 18.06 -9.31 10.57
N ILE A 2 17.04 -10.16 10.73
CA ILE A 2 16.06 -10.47 9.64
C ILE A 2 15.30 -9.25 9.12
N ILE A 3 14.81 -8.39 10.02
CA ILE A 3 14.08 -7.16 9.67
C ILE A 3 14.95 -6.22 8.83
N ALA A 4 16.19 -5.98 9.25
CA ALA A 4 17.14 -5.11 8.55
C ALA A 4 17.42 -5.62 7.13
N ILE A 5 17.67 -6.93 6.97
CA ILE A 5 17.86 -7.57 5.67
C ILE A 5 16.60 -7.39 4.81
N HIS A 6 15.41 -7.62 5.36
CA HIS A 6 14.16 -7.46 4.61
C HIS A 6 13.95 -6.03 4.12
N ILE A 7 14.21 -5.03 4.96
CA ILE A 7 14.10 -3.61 4.60
C ILE A 7 15.14 -3.25 3.53
N LEU A 8 16.38 -3.70 3.69
CA LEU A 8 17.45 -3.47 2.71
C LEU A 8 17.08 -4.00 1.31
N GLY A 9 16.48 -5.20 1.24
CA GLY A 9 16.01 -5.74 -0.04
C GLY A 9 14.96 -4.86 -0.72
N LYS A 10 14.10 -4.19 0.05
CA LYS A 10 13.13 -3.23 -0.48
C LYS A 10 13.77 -1.92 -0.91
N LEU A 11 14.76 -1.43 -0.17
CA LEU A 11 15.51 -0.22 -0.53
C LEU A 11 16.33 -0.42 -1.80
N LEU A 12 16.89 -1.61 -2.02
CA LEU A 12 17.61 -1.98 -3.25
C LEU A 12 16.69 -2.29 -4.44
N GLY A 13 15.36 -2.15 -4.30
CA GLY A 13 14.41 -2.31 -5.40
C GLY A 13 14.05 -3.76 -5.74
N PHE A 14 14.36 -4.75 -4.89
CA PHE A 14 13.99 -6.14 -5.18
C PHE A 14 12.47 -6.35 -5.01
N SER A 15 11.80 -6.62 -6.13
CA SER A 15 10.39 -7.06 -6.16
C SER A 15 10.24 -8.57 -5.91
N SER A 16 11.20 -9.37 -6.38
CA SER A 16 11.19 -10.84 -6.27
C SER A 16 11.90 -11.34 -5.01
N GLU A 17 11.17 -12.05 -4.14
CA GLU A 17 11.72 -12.70 -2.95
C GLU A 17 12.80 -13.74 -3.29
N ARG A 18 12.67 -14.43 -4.43
CA ARG A 18 13.66 -15.41 -4.89
C ARG A 18 14.95 -14.76 -5.35
N ALA A 19 14.84 -13.63 -6.06
CA ALA A 19 16.00 -12.86 -6.49
C ALA A 19 16.72 -12.27 -5.27
N TRP A 20 15.96 -11.71 -4.32
CA TRP A 20 16.50 -11.20 -3.07
C TRP A 20 17.21 -12.27 -2.26
N HIS A 21 16.58 -13.43 -2.05
CA HIS A 21 17.18 -14.51 -1.27
C HIS A 21 18.51 -15.00 -1.88
N ARG A 22 18.56 -15.18 -3.22
CA ARG A 22 19.80 -15.52 -3.93
C ARG A 22 20.88 -14.44 -3.77
N PHE A 23 20.51 -13.17 -3.87
CA PHE A 23 21.45 -12.06 -3.68
C PHE A 23 22.05 -12.09 -2.27
N VAL A 24 21.22 -12.27 -1.24
CA VAL A 24 21.67 -12.33 0.15
C VAL A 24 22.61 -13.51 0.39
N THR A 25 22.26 -14.70 -0.09
CA THR A 25 23.11 -15.90 0.08
C THR A 25 24.40 -15.83 -0.74
N GLY A 26 24.37 -15.18 -1.91
CA GLY A 26 25.52 -15.08 -2.79
C GLY A 26 26.49 -13.94 -2.49
N ASN A 27 26.03 -12.87 -1.83
CA ASN A 27 26.84 -11.66 -1.61
C ASN A 27 27.03 -11.31 -0.13
N LEU A 28 25.99 -11.49 0.70
CA LEU A 28 26.01 -11.03 2.10
C LEU A 28 26.34 -12.16 3.09
N PHE A 29 25.97 -13.40 2.76
CA PHE A 29 26.16 -14.57 3.62
C PHE A 29 26.67 -15.78 2.81
N THR A 30 27.84 -15.60 2.18
CA THR A 30 28.50 -16.62 1.35
C THR A 30 28.85 -17.89 2.12
N ASN A 31 29.04 -17.79 3.44
CA ASN A 31 29.40 -18.91 4.31
C ASN A 31 28.22 -19.85 4.65
N GLY A 32 27.07 -19.73 3.97
CA GLY A 32 25.89 -20.55 4.24
C GLY A 32 25.19 -20.28 5.57
N GLN A 33 25.56 -19.21 6.28
CA GLN A 33 25.02 -18.85 7.59
C GLN A 33 23.60 -18.24 7.53
N PHE A 34 23.03 -18.07 6.34
CA PHE A 34 21.71 -17.49 6.17
C PHE A 34 20.58 -18.53 6.24
N LEU A 35 19.40 -18.10 6.68
CA LEU A 35 18.25 -18.98 6.77
C LEU A 35 17.80 -19.44 5.38
N GLU A 36 17.37 -20.70 5.32
CA GLU A 36 16.63 -21.26 4.20
C GLU A 36 15.43 -20.36 3.86
N ARG A 37 15.17 -20.18 2.55
CA ARG A 37 14.19 -19.22 2.01
C ARG A 37 12.84 -19.31 2.70
N SER A 38 12.31 -20.52 2.90
CA SER A 38 11.01 -20.74 3.52
C SER A 38 10.98 -20.28 4.98
N ARG A 39 12.05 -20.54 5.75
CA ARG A 39 12.18 -20.09 7.14
C ARG A 39 12.31 -18.57 7.23
N TYR A 40 13.12 -17.97 6.36
CA TYR A 40 13.26 -16.52 6.26
C TYR A 40 11.90 -15.85 5.96
N ASN A 41 11.19 -16.33 4.94
CA ASN A 41 9.88 -15.77 4.54
C ASN A 41 8.81 -15.96 5.63
N ARG A 42 8.82 -17.09 6.35
CA ARG A 42 7.93 -17.30 7.51
C ARG A 42 8.21 -16.29 8.61
N ARG A 43 9.48 -16.06 8.96
CA ARG A 43 9.87 -15.07 9.96
C ARG A 43 9.54 -13.63 9.53
N CYS A 44 9.72 -13.29 8.25
CA CYS A 44 9.32 -11.98 7.72
C CYS A 44 7.80 -11.75 7.86
N ARG A 45 6.99 -12.78 7.57
CA ARG A 45 5.53 -12.71 7.73
C ARG A 45 5.11 -12.59 9.19
N ALA A 46 5.73 -13.35 10.10
CA ALA A 46 5.47 -13.22 11.53
C ALA A 46 5.80 -11.81 12.06
N LEU A 47 6.84 -11.17 11.50
CA LEU A 47 7.28 -9.83 11.87
C LEU A 47 6.67 -8.73 10.98
N HIS A 48 5.63 -9.03 10.20
CA HIS A 48 5.07 -8.11 9.22
C HIS A 48 4.66 -6.76 9.85
N PHE A 49 4.01 -6.80 11.02
CA PHE A 49 3.61 -5.59 11.74
C PHE A 49 4.81 -4.71 12.12
N ALA A 50 5.87 -5.30 12.68
CA ALA A 50 7.08 -4.55 13.05
C ALA A 50 7.78 -3.97 11.82
N ILE A 51 7.85 -4.73 10.72
CA ILE A 51 8.43 -4.25 9.45
C ILE A 51 7.59 -3.09 8.89
N LYS A 52 6.26 -3.19 8.91
CA LYS A 52 5.34 -2.13 8.47
C LYS A 52 5.54 -0.87 9.32
N TRP A 53 5.58 -1.02 10.65
CA TRP A 53 5.80 0.08 11.58
C TRP A 53 7.13 0.79 11.33
N ILE A 54 8.23 0.05 11.21
CA ILE A 54 9.56 0.65 10.96
C ILE A 54 9.58 1.38 9.62
N ARG A 55 8.97 0.81 8.57
CA ARG A 55 8.84 1.48 7.26
C ARG A 55 8.05 2.78 7.38
N HIS A 56 6.98 2.78 8.17
CA HIS A 56 6.15 3.94 8.44
C HIS A 56 6.95 5.06 9.11
N GLU A 57 7.64 4.73 10.20
CA GLU A 57 8.46 5.68 10.95
C GLU A 57 9.63 6.23 10.12
N LEU A 58 10.24 5.39 9.27
CA LEU A 58 11.28 5.83 8.34
C LEU A 58 10.73 6.77 7.28
N ALA A 59 9.55 6.49 6.72
CA ALA A 59 8.89 7.39 5.77
C ALA A 59 8.64 8.74 6.45
N LYS A 60 7.97 8.76 7.61
CA LYS A 60 7.70 9.97 8.40
C LYS A 60 8.93 10.84 8.64
N ARG A 61 10.08 10.23 8.97
CA ARG A 61 11.33 10.97 9.23
C ARG A 61 11.97 11.54 7.96
N GLY A 62 11.76 10.90 6.81
CA GLY A 62 12.26 11.38 5.51
C GLY A 62 11.43 12.51 4.91
N HIS A 63 10.47 13.04 5.66
CA HIS A 63 9.47 13.95 5.16
C HIS A 63 9.47 15.30 5.88
N HIS A 64 9.90 16.33 5.16
CA HIS A 64 9.63 17.73 5.49
C HIS A 64 8.37 18.16 4.72
N HIS A 65 7.18 17.71 5.14
CA HIS A 65 5.96 18.10 4.43
C HIS A 65 5.52 19.50 4.85
N ALA A 66 5.66 20.45 3.94
CA ALA A 66 5.08 21.78 4.09
C ALA A 66 3.61 21.82 3.67
N TYR A 67 3.14 20.86 2.86
CA TYR A 67 1.79 20.88 2.27
C TYR A 67 1.21 19.48 2.13
N VAL A 68 -0.11 19.40 2.29
CA VAL A 68 -0.88 18.17 2.12
C VAL A 68 -1.99 18.44 1.12
N VAL A 69 -2.06 17.63 0.06
CA VAL A 69 -3.07 17.73 -1.00
C VAL A 69 -4.25 16.85 -0.63
N VAL A 70 -5.44 17.42 -0.60
CA VAL A 70 -6.70 16.66 -0.46
C VAL A 70 -7.29 16.49 -1.85
N ASP A 71 -7.41 15.25 -2.31
CA ASP A 71 -8.10 14.90 -3.56
C ASP A 71 -9.32 14.04 -3.27
N SER A 72 -10.36 14.18 -4.09
CA SER A 72 -11.63 13.46 -3.93
C SER A 72 -11.95 12.68 -5.18
N LEU A 73 -11.94 11.36 -5.10
CA LEU A 73 -12.14 10.48 -6.24
C LEU A 73 -13.49 9.74 -6.15
N PRO A 74 -14.21 9.58 -7.27
CA PRO A 74 -15.45 8.81 -7.30
C PRO A 74 -15.16 7.32 -7.12
N LEU A 75 -15.82 6.67 -6.16
CA LEU A 75 -15.80 5.23 -5.95
C LEU A 75 -17.18 4.64 -6.33
N PRO A 76 -17.42 4.38 -7.63
CA PRO A 76 -18.73 3.94 -8.11
C PRO A 76 -19.01 2.50 -7.69
N LEU A 77 -20.13 2.28 -7.01
CA LEU A 77 -20.66 0.94 -6.71
C LEU A 77 -21.41 0.38 -7.90
N CYS A 78 -22.22 1.21 -8.56
CA CYS A 78 -22.90 0.84 -9.80
C CYS A 78 -23.23 2.06 -10.66
N HIS A 79 -23.50 1.81 -11.95
CA HIS A 79 -24.06 2.82 -12.84
C HIS A 79 -25.53 3.10 -12.49
N ALA A 80 -25.99 4.33 -12.75
CA ALA A 80 -27.38 4.74 -12.52
C ALA A 80 -28.42 3.74 -13.08
N ALA A 81 -28.13 3.13 -14.24
CA ALA A 81 -29.01 2.12 -14.87
C ALA A 81 -29.29 0.89 -14.00
N ARG A 82 -28.41 0.52 -13.06
CA ARG A 82 -28.56 -0.66 -12.17
C ARG A 82 -28.91 -0.29 -10.74
N ARG A 83 -29.08 1.00 -10.44
CA ARG A 83 -29.36 1.52 -9.10
C ARG A 83 -30.57 0.85 -8.42
N HIS A 84 -31.66 0.67 -9.16
CA HIS A 84 -32.89 0.05 -8.64
C HIS A 84 -32.70 -1.42 -8.22
N ARG A 85 -31.65 -2.10 -8.71
CA ARG A 85 -31.34 -3.50 -8.40
C ARG A 85 -30.39 -3.63 -7.21
N VAL A 86 -29.58 -2.62 -6.92
CA VAL A 86 -28.59 -2.65 -5.84
C VAL A 86 -29.20 -2.06 -4.58
N LYS A 87 -29.80 -2.92 -3.74
CA LYS A 87 -30.39 -2.50 -2.45
C LYS A 87 -29.44 -2.55 -1.27
N ARG A 88 -28.28 -3.22 -1.43
CA ARG A 88 -27.35 -3.54 -0.34
C ARG A 88 -26.78 -2.32 0.39
N PHE A 89 -26.61 -1.20 -0.32
CA PHE A 89 -26.03 0.04 0.23
C PHE A 89 -27.00 1.24 0.13
N GLN A 90 -28.31 0.98 -0.02
CA GLN A 90 -29.32 2.03 -0.02
C GLN A 90 -29.29 2.79 1.31
N GLY A 91 -29.19 4.13 1.24
CA GLY A 91 -29.07 5.01 2.41
C GLY A 91 -27.65 5.23 2.91
N ILE A 92 -26.64 4.54 2.35
CA ILE A 92 -25.22 4.73 2.67
C ILE A 92 -24.44 5.21 1.44
N ALA A 93 -24.78 4.70 0.26
CA ALA A 93 -24.24 5.16 -1.01
C ALA A 93 -25.03 6.37 -1.52
N ASP A 94 -24.33 7.29 -2.17
CA ASP A 94 -24.88 8.55 -2.67
C ASP A 94 -24.70 8.66 -4.18
N ILE A 95 -25.52 9.51 -4.81
CA ILE A 95 -25.46 9.71 -6.25
C ILE A 95 -24.34 10.71 -6.57
N GLY A 96 -23.35 10.28 -7.34
CA GLY A 96 -22.30 11.13 -7.87
C GLY A 96 -22.40 11.33 -9.38
N TYR A 97 -21.91 12.48 -9.84
CA TYR A 97 -21.72 12.74 -11.27
C TYR A 97 -20.22 12.70 -11.61
N GLY A 98 -19.85 11.84 -12.55
CA GLY A 98 -18.50 11.78 -13.08
C GLY A 98 -18.38 12.68 -14.31
N ALA A 99 -17.82 13.88 -14.16
CA ALA A 99 -17.65 14.85 -15.25
C ALA A 99 -16.81 14.29 -16.42
N SER A 100 -15.74 13.53 -16.13
CA SER A 100 -14.87 12.90 -17.14
C SER A 100 -15.63 11.95 -18.08
N LYS A 101 -16.61 11.21 -17.55
CA LYS A 101 -17.40 10.23 -18.32
C LYS A 101 -18.82 10.72 -18.62
N LYS A 102 -19.15 11.97 -18.26
CA LYS A 102 -20.48 12.59 -18.34
C LYS A 102 -21.62 11.66 -17.90
N GLN A 103 -21.41 10.93 -16.80
CA GLN A 103 -22.35 9.90 -16.36
C GLN A 103 -22.61 9.94 -14.86
N TRP A 104 -23.83 9.55 -14.50
CA TRP A 104 -24.25 9.37 -13.11
C TRP A 104 -23.87 7.97 -12.61
N TYR A 105 -23.37 7.93 -11.38
CA TYR A 105 -23.07 6.69 -10.66
C TYR A 105 -23.69 6.74 -9.27
N ASP A 106 -23.97 5.57 -8.73
CA ASP A 106 -24.32 5.38 -7.32
C ASP A 106 -23.07 4.83 -6.61
N GLY A 107 -22.59 5.48 -5.55
CA GLY A 107 -21.33 5.12 -4.92
C GLY A 107 -20.88 6.08 -3.82
N TRP A 108 -19.59 6.10 -3.55
CA TRP A 108 -18.98 6.98 -2.54
C TRP A 108 -18.01 7.96 -3.18
N LYS A 109 -17.70 9.04 -2.45
CA LYS A 109 -16.54 9.87 -2.73
C LYS A 109 -15.43 9.50 -1.75
N LEU A 110 -14.32 9.03 -2.29
CA LEU A 110 -13.13 8.75 -1.51
C LEU A 110 -12.34 10.06 -1.38
N HIS A 111 -12.24 10.58 -0.17
CA HIS A 111 -11.35 11.70 0.14
C HIS A 111 -9.99 11.14 0.54
N LEU A 112 -8.97 11.38 -0.28
CA LEU A 112 -7.59 11.01 -0.01
C LEU A 112 -6.80 12.25 0.36
N GLN A 113 -6.08 12.14 1.46
CA GLN A 113 -5.09 13.10 1.87
C GLN A 113 -3.73 12.53 1.46
N VAL A 114 -3.04 13.22 0.57
CA VAL A 114 -1.80 12.76 -0.07
C VAL A 114 -0.75 13.85 0.11
N THR A 115 0.47 13.44 0.40
CA THR A 115 1.61 14.35 0.49
C THR A 115 1.98 14.88 -0.90
N ASP A 116 2.76 15.96 -0.94
CA ASP A 116 3.36 16.52 -2.16
C ASP A 116 4.18 15.50 -2.97
N GLN A 117 4.62 14.41 -2.32
CA GLN A 117 5.36 13.29 -2.92
C GLN A 117 4.46 12.13 -3.37
N GLY A 118 3.13 12.31 -3.36
CA GLY A 118 2.18 11.28 -3.82
C GLY A 118 1.98 10.12 -2.84
N LEU A 119 2.43 10.25 -1.59
CA LEU A 119 2.24 9.23 -0.56
C LEU A 119 0.95 9.50 0.24
N PRO A 120 0.13 8.48 0.54
CA PRO A 120 -1.01 8.66 1.42
C PRO A 120 -0.56 9.21 2.76
N TRP A 121 -1.12 10.35 3.16
CA TRP A 121 -0.97 10.90 4.49
C TRP A 121 -1.75 10.02 5.46
N ASP A 122 -1.10 9.59 6.56
CA ASP A 122 -1.62 8.70 7.62
C ASP A 122 -3.16 8.56 7.65
N MET A 123 -3.66 7.55 6.94
CA MET A 123 -5.00 6.99 7.16
C MET A 123 -4.81 5.65 7.86
N TRP A 124 -5.01 5.68 9.19
CA TRP A 124 -5.10 4.59 10.17
C TRP A 124 -4.72 3.16 9.71
#